data_AF-A0A9P6WVL1-F1
#
_entry.id   AF-A0A9P6WVL1-F1
#
_cell.length_a   1.000
_cell.length_b   1.000
_cell.length_c   1.000
_cell.angle_alpha   90.00
_cell.angle_beta   90.00
_cell.angle_gamma   90.00
#
_symmetry.space_group_name_H-M   'P 1'
#
loop_
_entity.id
_entity.type
_entity.pdbx_description
1 polymer ?
#
loop_
_entity_poly.entity_id
_entity_poly.type
_entity_poly.pdbx_seq_one_letter_code
_entity_poly.pdbx_strand_id
1 'polypeptide(L)'
;MSGAAVYDSAEVVAGKRMLLVIIGVAAAAILSMIPKPVTGRVELRKRISVTLQDLSKLYGILVRDIVVNYDKEIESTPRLKKAFRKLCLNIRRQIEDERSHLQLSKFEPPLRGKFPLATYTVLVEKIDNMADLLMGMAYATRSIDRSWQRNLVSAIRDGRTEYVSKKKTRCVHQTDINL
;
A
#
# COMPACT_ATOMS: atom_id res chain seq x y z
N MET A 1 42.13 54.98 31.22
CA MET A 1 41.59 53.90 32.05
C MET A 1 40.07 53.92 31.92
N SER A 2 39.49 53.17 30.99
CA SER A 2 38.04 52.92 30.95
C SER A 2 37.77 51.75 30.02
N GLY A 3 37.62 50.55 30.58
CA GLY A 3 37.36 49.33 29.83
C GLY A 3 36.53 48.29 30.58
N ALA A 4 36.16 48.56 31.85
CA ALA A 4 35.48 47.58 32.69
C ALA A 4 33.94 47.59 32.54
N ALA A 5 33.32 48.69 32.09
CA ALA A 5 31.85 48.83 32.07
C ALA A 5 31.17 48.23 30.82
N VAL A 6 31.90 48.03 29.72
CA VAL A 6 31.33 47.47 28.46
C VAL A 6 31.28 45.94 28.49
N TYR A 7 32.23 45.30 29.18
CA TYR A 7 32.25 43.83 29.34
C TYR A 7 31.02 43.32 30.08
N ASP A 8 30.59 44.01 31.15
CA ASP A 8 29.40 43.62 31.91
C ASP A 8 28.13 43.60 31.04
N SER A 9 27.97 44.58 30.13
CA SER A 9 26.82 44.58 29.20
C SER A 9 26.92 43.49 28.12
N ALA A 10 28.11 43.24 27.58
CA ALA A 10 28.31 42.24 26.54
C ALA A 10 28.15 40.80 27.08
N GLU A 11 28.68 40.53 28.28
CA GLU A 11 28.58 39.26 28.97
C GLU A 11 27.12 38.96 29.38
N VAL A 12 26.39 39.96 29.87
CA VAL A 12 24.98 39.82 30.23
C VAL A 12 24.09 39.59 29.00
N VAL A 13 24.37 40.26 27.87
CA VAL A 13 23.64 40.05 26.62
C VAL A 13 23.93 38.66 26.02
N ALA A 14 25.19 38.23 26.04
CA ALA A 14 25.57 36.89 25.61
C ALA A 14 24.91 35.80 26.46
N GLY A 15 24.86 35.98 27.79
CA GLY A 15 24.21 35.08 28.72
C GLY A 15 22.71 34.93 28.46
N LYS A 16 21.99 36.03 28.20
CA LYS A 16 20.54 35.97 27.87
C LYS A 16 20.25 35.18 26.59
N ARG A 17 21.12 35.29 25.58
CA ARG A 17 20.97 34.55 24.31
C ARG A 17 21.23 33.06 24.50
N MET A 18 22.27 32.69 25.25
CA MET A 18 22.54 31.28 25.57
C MET A 18 21.40 30.63 26.34
N LEU A 19 20.77 31.35 27.27
CA LEU A 19 19.64 30.86 28.05
C LEU A 19 18.42 30.56 27.16
N LEU A 20 18.11 31.43 26.20
CA LEU A 20 17.04 31.20 25.21
C LEU A 20 17.32 29.95 24.33
N VAL A 21 18.57 29.73 23.94
CA VAL A 21 18.95 28.53 23.18
C VAL A 21 18.76 27.27 24.01
N ILE A 22 19.15 27.27 25.29
CA ILE A 22 18.97 26.12 26.19
C ILE A 22 17.49 25.80 26.40
N ILE A 23 16.64 26.81 26.61
CA ILE A 23 15.19 26.63 26.71
C ILE A 23 14.62 26.08 25.39
N GLY A 24 15.07 26.61 24.25
CA GLY A 24 14.65 26.12 22.93
C GLY A 24 15.04 24.65 22.70
N VAL A 25 16.25 24.26 23.08
CA VAL A 25 16.74 22.87 22.99
C VAL A 25 15.99 21.96 23.95
N ALA A 26 15.73 22.38 25.18
CA ALA A 26 14.96 21.62 26.16
C ALA A 26 13.50 21.45 25.71
N ALA A 27 12.85 22.51 25.22
CA ALA A 27 11.51 22.45 24.66
C ALA A 27 11.45 21.55 23.42
N ALA A 28 12.44 21.61 22.53
CA ALA A 28 12.55 20.72 21.38
C ALA A 28 12.76 19.25 21.79
N ALA A 29 13.52 18.99 22.85
CA ALA A 29 13.71 17.65 23.41
C ALA A 29 12.40 17.09 24.00
N ILE A 30 11.65 17.91 24.75
CA ILE A 30 10.33 17.53 25.29
C ILE A 30 9.33 17.27 24.15
N LEU A 31 9.29 18.14 23.14
CA LEU A 31 8.44 17.96 21.96
C LEU A 31 8.85 16.73 21.13
N SER A 32 10.12 16.36 21.12
CA SER A 32 10.62 15.13 20.46
C SER A 32 10.30 13.86 21.27
N MET A 33 10.10 13.99 22.58
CA MET A 33 9.71 12.90 23.47
C MET A 33 8.22 12.59 23.42
N ILE A 34 7.37 13.54 22.99
CA ILE A 34 6.01 13.25 22.58
C ILE A 34 6.12 12.47 21.28
N PRO A 35 5.88 11.14 21.26
CA PRO A 35 5.85 10.43 20.00
C PRO A 35 4.79 11.12 19.15
N LYS A 36 5.18 11.65 17.98
CA LYS A 36 4.20 12.10 16.99
C LYS A 36 3.17 10.99 16.90
N PRO A 37 1.86 11.25 17.05
CA PRO A 37 0.86 10.22 16.98
C PRO A 37 0.94 9.62 15.57
N VAL A 38 1.76 8.58 15.44
CA VAL A 38 1.89 7.74 14.26
C VAL A 38 0.51 7.12 14.18
N THR A 39 -0.29 7.75 13.33
CA THR A 39 -1.70 7.47 13.25
C THR A 39 -1.77 6.08 12.66
N GLY A 40 -1.82 5.03 13.49
CA GLY A 40 -1.86 3.63 13.05
C GLY A 40 -2.96 3.40 12.02
N ARG A 41 -4.00 4.24 12.07
CA ARG A 41 -5.11 4.32 11.10
C ARG A 41 -4.70 4.79 9.69
N VAL A 42 -3.76 5.73 9.54
CA VAL A 42 -3.25 6.18 8.23
C VAL A 42 -2.28 5.16 7.66
N GLU A 43 -1.49 4.55 8.54
CA GLU A 43 -0.57 3.49 8.16
C GLU A 43 -1.31 2.22 7.71
N LEU A 44 -2.43 1.89 8.35
CA LEU A 44 -3.30 0.78 7.94
C LEU A 44 -3.86 1.00 6.53
N ARG A 45 -4.43 2.19 6.22
CA ARG A 45 -4.93 2.47 4.86
C ARG A 45 -3.83 2.37 3.82
N LYS A 46 -2.63 2.83 4.16
CA LYS A 46 -1.46 2.77 3.27
C LYS A 46 -1.04 1.33 3.03
N ARG A 47 -0.99 0.49 4.06
CA ARG A 47 -0.68 -0.95 3.95
C ARG A 47 -1.71 -1.68 3.08
N ILE A 48 -3.00 -1.45 3.32
CA ILE A 48 -4.08 -2.03 2.50
C ILE A 48 -3.97 -1.63 1.02
N SER A 49 -3.59 -0.38 0.75
CA SER A 49 -3.38 0.08 -0.62
C SER A 49 -2.20 -0.63 -1.29
N VAL A 50 -1.12 -0.87 -0.53
CA VAL A 50 0.07 -1.58 -1.00
C VAL A 50 -0.25 -3.06 -1.26
N THR A 51 -0.96 -3.73 -0.35
CA THR A 51 -1.36 -5.14 -0.52
C THR A 51 -2.25 -5.32 -1.74
N LEU A 52 -3.21 -4.42 -1.96
CA LEU A 52 -4.05 -4.41 -3.16
C LEU A 52 -3.25 -4.18 -4.45
N GLN A 53 -2.25 -3.30 -4.40
CA GLN A 53 -1.38 -3.06 -5.55
C GLN A 53 -0.51 -4.28 -5.88
N ASP A 54 0.00 -4.97 -4.85
CA ASP A 54 0.77 -6.21 -5.03
C ASP A 54 -0.11 -7.37 -5.54
N LEU A 55 -1.37 -7.45 -5.08
CA LEU A 55 -2.37 -8.36 -5.63
C LEU A 55 -2.62 -8.12 -7.13
N SER A 56 -2.70 -6.85 -7.53
CA SER A 56 -2.88 -6.46 -8.93
C SER A 56 -1.67 -6.87 -9.80
N LYS A 57 -0.45 -6.73 -9.26
CA LYS A 57 0.78 -7.21 -9.93
C LYS A 57 0.77 -8.74 -10.05
N LEU A 58 0.33 -9.45 -9.02
CA LEU A 58 0.20 -10.91 -9.03
C LEU A 58 -0.73 -11.36 -10.17
N TYR A 59 -1.91 -10.76 -10.24
CA TYR A 59 -2.89 -11.04 -11.29
C TYR A 59 -2.32 -10.74 -12.68
N GLY A 60 -1.63 -9.60 -12.85
CA GLY A 60 -1.00 -9.25 -14.12
C GLY A 60 0.07 -10.26 -14.56
N ILE A 61 0.89 -10.76 -13.63
CA ILE A 61 1.87 -11.81 -13.90
C ILE A 61 1.17 -13.11 -14.30
N LEU A 62 0.12 -13.50 -13.56
CA LEU A 62 -0.64 -14.71 -13.84
C LEU A 62 -1.27 -14.67 -15.23
N VAL A 63 -2.00 -13.60 -15.56
CA VAL A 63 -2.64 -13.45 -16.88
C VAL A 63 -1.60 -13.44 -18.00
N ARG A 64 -0.46 -12.78 -17.80
CA ARG A 64 0.63 -12.84 -18.79
C ARG A 64 1.16 -14.25 -18.98
N ASP A 65 1.36 -14.99 -17.89
CA ASP A 65 1.80 -16.39 -17.95
C ASP A 65 0.81 -17.23 -18.76
N ILE A 66 -0.49 -17.11 -18.48
CA ILE A 66 -1.55 -17.86 -19.19
C ILE A 66 -1.57 -17.51 -20.68
N VAL A 67 -1.51 -16.23 -21.04
CA VAL A 67 -1.56 -15.77 -22.43
C VAL A 67 -0.29 -16.17 -23.20
N VAL A 68 0.89 -16.06 -22.58
CA VAL A 68 2.17 -16.40 -23.24
C VAL A 68 2.35 -17.90 -23.41
N ASN A 69 2.00 -18.70 -22.39
CA ASN A 69 2.07 -20.16 -22.48
C ASN A 69 1.14 -20.68 -23.58
N TYR A 70 0.01 -20.00 -23.81
CA TYR A 70 -0.89 -20.30 -24.93
C TYR A 70 -0.30 -19.91 -26.30
N ASP A 71 0.15 -18.66 -26.45
CA ASP A 71 0.56 -18.09 -27.75
C ASP A 71 1.84 -18.72 -28.31
N LYS A 72 2.78 -19.10 -27.44
CA LYS A 72 4.11 -19.54 -27.85
C LYS A 72 4.43 -21.00 -27.54
N GLU A 73 3.54 -21.72 -26.86
CA GLU A 73 3.80 -23.10 -26.41
C GLU A 73 5.07 -23.19 -25.52
N ILE A 74 5.53 -22.06 -24.97
CA ILE A 74 6.75 -21.97 -24.19
C ILE A 74 6.44 -22.41 -22.76
N GLU A 75 7.21 -23.38 -22.26
CA GLU A 75 7.22 -23.75 -20.85
C GLU A 75 7.51 -22.53 -19.96
N SER A 76 6.65 -22.32 -18.97
CA SER A 76 6.73 -21.17 -18.09
C SER A 76 8.05 -21.15 -17.31
N THR A 77 8.88 -20.13 -17.56
CA THR A 77 10.23 -19.98 -17.01
C THR A 77 10.23 -20.24 -15.50
N PRO A 78 11.09 -21.12 -14.96
CA PRO A 78 11.10 -21.46 -13.52
C PRO A 78 11.35 -20.24 -12.62
N ARG A 79 11.98 -19.18 -13.15
CA ARG A 79 12.11 -17.88 -12.48
C ARG A 79 10.76 -17.18 -12.24
N LEU A 80 9.83 -17.27 -13.19
CA LEU A 80 8.49 -16.68 -13.08
C LEU A 80 7.64 -17.43 -12.04
N LYS A 81 7.70 -18.77 -12.05
CA LYS A 81 7.04 -19.61 -11.04
C LYS A 81 7.54 -19.30 -9.62
N LYS A 82 8.87 -19.09 -9.45
CA LYS A 82 9.46 -18.66 -8.17
C LYS A 82 9.01 -17.25 -7.77
N ALA A 83 8.98 -16.30 -8.71
CA ALA A 83 8.51 -14.94 -8.44
C ALA A 83 7.04 -14.92 -8.01
N PHE A 84 6.17 -15.65 -8.71
CA PHE A 84 4.76 -15.82 -8.36
C PHE A 84 4.59 -16.38 -6.96
N ARG A 85 5.25 -17.50 -6.64
CA ARG A 85 5.17 -18.12 -5.31
C ARG A 85 5.67 -17.20 -4.20
N LYS A 86 6.76 -16.46 -4.44
CA LYS A 86 7.29 -15.47 -3.49
C LYS A 86 6.30 -14.34 -3.25
N LEU A 87 5.62 -13.87 -4.31
CA LEU A 87 4.66 -12.79 -4.21
C LEU A 87 3.37 -13.23 -3.50
N CYS A 88 2.88 -14.45 -3.74
CA CYS A 88 1.77 -15.04 -2.96
C CYS A 88 2.11 -15.14 -1.46
N LEU A 89 3.32 -15.61 -1.13
CA LEU A 89 3.76 -15.72 0.26
C LEU A 89 3.88 -14.35 0.94
N ASN A 90 4.36 -13.33 0.21
CA ASN A 90 4.45 -11.98 0.72
C ASN A 90 3.07 -11.36 0.98
N ILE A 91 2.10 -11.55 0.07
CA ILE A 91 0.72 -11.07 0.25
C ILE A 91 0.09 -11.72 1.48
N ARG A 92 0.22 -13.05 1.65
CA ARG A 92 -0.30 -13.76 2.83
C ARG A 92 0.30 -13.25 4.14
N ARG A 93 1.61 -13.02 4.18
CA ARG A 93 2.29 -12.43 5.35
C ARG A 93 1.78 -11.02 5.65
N GLN A 94 1.64 -10.18 4.61
CA GLN A 94 1.14 -8.81 4.79
C GLN A 94 -0.31 -8.79 5.32
N ILE A 95 -1.17 -9.70 4.87
CA ILE A 95 -2.56 -9.81 5.39
C ILE A 95 -2.55 -10.20 6.87
N GLU A 96 -1.68 -11.12 7.26
CA GLU A 96 -1.55 -11.56 8.65
C GLU A 96 -0.99 -10.45 9.55
N ASP A 97 0.00 -9.71 9.06
CA ASP A 97 0.53 -8.51 9.71
C ASP A 97 -0.57 -7.43 9.86
N GLU A 98 -1.40 -7.20 8.83
CA GLU A 98 -2.52 -6.27 8.89
C GLU A 98 -3.58 -6.70 9.93
N ARG A 99 -3.88 -8.00 10.03
CA ARG A 99 -4.77 -8.53 11.08
C ARG A 99 -4.19 -8.33 12.49
N SER A 100 -2.88 -8.56 12.66
CA SER A 100 -2.22 -8.32 13.95
C SER A 100 -2.21 -6.83 14.34
N HIS A 101 -1.94 -5.94 13.39
CA HIS A 101 -2.00 -4.49 13.60
C HIS A 101 -3.43 -4.01 13.89
N LEU A 102 -4.46 -4.60 13.28
CA LEU A 102 -5.85 -4.32 13.62
C LEU A 102 -6.17 -4.65 15.08
N GLN A 103 -5.65 -5.75 15.63
CA GLN A 103 -5.82 -6.11 17.04
C GLN A 103 -5.11 -5.11 17.98
N LEU A 104 -3.91 -4.66 17.61
CA LEU A 104 -3.16 -3.65 18.35
C LEU A 104 -3.83 -2.27 18.30
N SER A 105 -4.50 -1.92 17.19
CA SER A 105 -5.23 -0.67 17.04
C SER A 105 -6.40 -0.49 18.02
N LYS A 106 -6.89 -1.60 18.61
CA LYS A 106 -7.92 -1.58 19.67
C LYS A 106 -7.41 -0.90 20.96
N PHE A 107 -6.10 -0.88 21.18
CA PHE A 107 -5.47 -0.33 22.37
C PHE A 107 -5.06 1.15 22.22
N GLU A 108 -5.24 1.77 21.05
CA GLU A 108 -4.93 3.18 20.86
C GLU A 108 -6.06 4.09 21.37
N PRO A 109 -5.78 5.02 22.31
CA PRO A 109 -6.79 5.96 22.78
C PRO A 109 -7.29 6.84 21.62
N PRO A 110 -8.61 7.01 21.44
CA PRO A 110 -9.18 7.70 20.29
C PRO A 110 -8.98 9.22 20.38
N LEU A 111 -7.88 9.74 19.84
CA LEU A 111 -7.59 11.18 19.79
C LEU A 111 -8.47 11.96 18.79
N ARG A 112 -9.12 11.28 17.83
CA ARG A 112 -9.99 11.90 16.83
C ARG A 112 -11.04 10.92 16.29
N GLY A 113 -12.21 10.89 16.93
CA GLY A 113 -13.39 10.13 16.49
C GLY A 113 -13.30 8.60 16.59
N LYS A 114 -14.47 7.93 16.51
CA LYS A 114 -14.60 6.46 16.53
C LYS A 114 -13.94 5.86 15.29
N PHE A 115 -13.04 4.90 15.49
CA PHE A 115 -12.42 4.16 14.39
C PHE A 115 -13.40 3.12 13.83
N PRO A 116 -13.71 3.11 12.52
CA PRO A 116 -14.61 2.13 11.93
C PRO A 116 -13.86 0.80 11.71
N LEU A 117 -13.53 0.10 12.80
CA LEU A 117 -12.78 -1.15 12.79
C LEU A 117 -13.48 -2.22 11.94
N ALA A 118 -14.81 -2.35 12.08
CA ALA A 118 -15.61 -3.30 11.32
C ALA A 118 -15.48 -3.13 9.80
N THR A 119 -15.41 -1.89 9.31
CA THR A 119 -15.27 -1.61 7.87
C THR A 119 -13.92 -2.10 7.33
N TYR A 120 -12.84 -1.91 8.09
CA TYR A 120 -11.51 -2.39 7.70
C TYR A 120 -11.38 -3.90 7.82
N THR A 121 -12.02 -4.52 8.82
CA THR A 121 -12.07 -5.98 8.93
C THR A 121 -12.72 -6.61 7.69
N VAL A 122 -13.87 -6.09 7.26
CA VAL A 122 -14.54 -6.55 6.03
C VAL A 122 -13.65 -6.33 4.80
N LEU A 123 -12.95 -5.20 4.73
CA LEU A 123 -12.06 -4.92 3.59
C LEU A 123 -10.90 -5.93 3.49
N VAL A 124 -10.23 -6.22 4.61
CA VAL A 124 -9.15 -7.21 4.67
C VAL A 124 -9.69 -8.60 4.31
N GLU A 125 -10.87 -8.96 4.78
CA GLU A 125 -11.54 -10.21 4.40
C GLU A 125 -11.80 -10.30 2.89
N LYS A 126 -12.21 -9.21 2.24
CA LYS A 126 -12.38 -9.21 0.77
C LYS A 126 -11.06 -9.37 0.02
N ILE A 127 -9.98 -8.75 0.51
CA ILE A 127 -8.64 -8.89 -0.09
C ILE A 127 -8.14 -10.34 0.03
N ASP A 128 -8.37 -10.97 1.19
CA ASP A 128 -8.03 -12.37 1.44
C ASP A 128 -8.76 -13.31 0.47
N ASN A 129 -10.09 -13.14 0.33
CA ASN A 129 -10.89 -13.88 -0.64
C ASN A 129 -10.40 -13.68 -2.08
N MET A 130 -10.03 -12.47 -2.48
CA MET A 130 -9.47 -12.21 -3.81
C MET A 130 -8.13 -12.92 -4.02
N ALA A 131 -7.26 -12.92 -3.01
CA ALA A 131 -5.99 -13.63 -3.06
C ALA A 131 -6.18 -15.14 -3.23
N ASP A 132 -7.11 -15.74 -2.49
CA ASP A 132 -7.41 -17.17 -2.61
C ASP A 132 -7.99 -17.54 -3.98
N LEU A 133 -8.89 -16.72 -4.54
CA LEU A 133 -9.40 -16.90 -5.90
C LEU A 133 -8.28 -16.84 -6.95
N LEU A 134 -7.34 -15.89 -6.82
CA LEU A 134 -6.21 -15.76 -7.72
C LEU A 134 -5.25 -16.96 -7.63
N MET A 135 -5.01 -17.47 -6.42
CA MET A 135 -4.24 -18.70 -6.28
C MET A 135 -4.97 -19.89 -6.88
N GLY A 136 -6.28 -20.03 -6.63
CA GLY A 136 -7.12 -21.07 -7.21
C GLY A 136 -7.06 -21.06 -8.74
N MET A 137 -7.15 -19.88 -9.35
CA MET A 137 -6.97 -19.68 -10.79
C MET A 137 -5.59 -20.14 -11.26
N ALA A 138 -4.53 -19.83 -10.52
CA ALA A 138 -3.17 -20.25 -10.85
C ALA A 138 -2.97 -21.77 -10.80
N TYR A 139 -3.60 -22.45 -9.83
CA TYR A 139 -3.58 -23.91 -9.75
C TYR A 139 -4.40 -24.54 -10.87
N ALA A 140 -5.65 -24.10 -11.05
CA ALA A 140 -6.55 -24.63 -12.06
C ALA A 140 -5.98 -24.48 -13.47
N THR A 141 -5.37 -23.33 -13.78
CA THR A 141 -4.83 -23.10 -15.14
C THR A 141 -3.66 -24.01 -15.48
N ARG A 142 -2.89 -24.47 -14.47
CA ARG A 142 -1.79 -25.42 -14.68
C ARG A 142 -2.26 -26.85 -14.95
N SER A 143 -3.43 -27.22 -14.47
CA SER A 143 -3.97 -28.59 -14.60
C SER A 143 -4.99 -28.75 -15.73
N ILE A 144 -5.35 -27.67 -16.42
CA ILE A 144 -6.46 -27.69 -17.38
C ILE A 144 -6.01 -27.98 -18.81
N ASP A 145 -6.87 -28.67 -19.56
CA ASP A 145 -6.61 -29.05 -20.95
C ASP A 145 -6.53 -27.83 -21.88
N ARG A 146 -5.74 -27.95 -22.96
CA ARG A 146 -5.47 -26.85 -23.91
C ARG A 146 -6.72 -26.33 -24.59
N SER A 147 -7.70 -27.19 -24.85
CA SER A 147 -8.99 -26.81 -25.43
C SER A 147 -9.71 -25.77 -24.56
N TRP A 148 -9.67 -25.93 -23.25
CA TRP A 148 -10.26 -25.01 -22.29
C TRP A 148 -9.39 -23.78 -22.03
N GLN A 149 -8.07 -23.92 -22.07
CA GLN A 149 -7.16 -22.76 -22.01
C GLN A 149 -7.45 -21.74 -23.11
N ARG A 150 -7.84 -22.19 -24.31
CA ARG A 150 -8.27 -21.31 -25.41
C ARG A 150 -9.47 -20.45 -25.04
N ASN A 151 -10.52 -21.08 -24.52
CA ASN A 151 -11.74 -20.39 -24.11
C ASN A 151 -11.47 -19.41 -22.95
N LEU A 152 -10.56 -19.78 -22.05
CA LEU A 152 -10.12 -18.90 -20.97
C LEU A 152 -9.36 -17.67 -21.52
N VAL A 153 -8.43 -17.86 -22.45
CA VAL A 153 -7.65 -16.77 -23.05
C VAL A 153 -8.54 -15.84 -23.88
N SER A 154 -9.50 -16.38 -24.65
CA SER A 154 -10.46 -15.56 -25.39
C SER A 154 -11.35 -14.76 -24.43
N ALA A 155 -11.92 -15.39 -23.40
CA ALA A 155 -12.73 -14.70 -22.40
C ALA A 155 -11.95 -13.56 -21.70
N ILE A 156 -10.68 -13.78 -21.36
CA ILE A 156 -9.81 -12.75 -20.77
C ILE A 156 -9.56 -11.59 -21.76
N ARG A 157 -9.36 -11.87 -23.05
CA ARG A 157 -9.17 -10.83 -24.08
C ARG A 157 -10.45 -10.05 -24.35
N ASP A 158 -11.59 -10.74 -24.42
CA ASP A 158 -12.89 -10.14 -24.68
C ASP A 158 -13.28 -9.18 -23.57
N GLY A 159 -13.17 -9.63 -22.31
CA GLY A 159 -13.41 -8.77 -21.15
C GLY A 159 -12.52 -7.52 -21.17
N ARG A 160 -11.21 -7.67 -21.47
CA ARG A 160 -10.30 -6.52 -21.58
C ARG A 160 -10.75 -5.53 -22.66
N THR A 161 -11.17 -6.04 -23.81
CA THR A 161 -11.62 -5.22 -24.94
C THR A 161 -12.89 -4.46 -24.56
N GLU A 162 -13.85 -5.12 -23.92
CA GLU A 162 -15.07 -4.49 -23.42
C GLU A 162 -14.76 -3.37 -22.40
N TYR A 163 -13.86 -3.60 -21.45
CA TYR A 163 -13.46 -2.59 -20.47
C TYR A 163 -12.80 -1.36 -21.11
N VAL A 164 -11.89 -1.58 -22.07
CA VAL A 164 -11.21 -0.50 -22.78
C VAL A 164 -12.21 0.29 -23.63
N SER A 165 -13.12 -0.41 -24.32
CA SER A 165 -14.18 0.19 -25.12
C SER A 165 -15.12 1.04 -24.26
N LYS A 166 -15.60 0.53 -23.12
CA LYS A 166 -16.47 1.30 -22.20
C LYS A 166 -15.80 2.54 -21.63
N LYS A 167 -14.49 2.47 -21.34
CA LYS A 167 -13.73 3.66 -20.93
C LYS A 167 -13.62 4.68 -22.06
N LYS A 168 -13.37 4.23 -23.29
CA LYS A 168 -13.32 5.09 -24.48
C LYS A 168 -14.65 5.81 -24.68
N THR A 169 -15.78 5.11 -24.64
CA THR A 169 -17.12 5.73 -24.79
C THR A 169 -17.46 6.70 -23.66
N ARG A 170 -17.10 6.38 -22.41
CA ARG A 170 -17.30 7.29 -21.28
C ARG A 170 -16.50 8.58 -21.42
N CYS A 171 -15.26 8.52 -21.92
CA CYS A 171 -14.47 9.72 -22.16
C CYS A 171 -15.05 10.57 -23.29
N VAL A 172 -15.56 9.95 -24.37
CA VAL A 172 -16.18 10.67 -25.50
C VAL A 172 -17.41 11.45 -25.04
N HIS A 173 -18.31 10.82 -24.28
CA HIS A 173 -19.49 11.53 -23.75
C HIS A 173 -19.15 12.63 -22.73
N GLN A 174 -18.03 12.53 -22.00
CA GLN A 174 -17.63 13.58 -21.05
C GLN A 174 -17.09 14.84 -21.76
N THR A 175 -16.54 14.70 -22.97
CA THR A 175 -16.12 15.83 -23.82
C THR A 175 -17.30 16.56 -24.46
N ASP A 176 -18.38 15.86 -24.80
CA ASP A 176 -19.57 16.46 -25.43
C ASP A 176 -20.47 17.23 -24.44
N ILE A 177 -20.32 17.00 -23.13
CA ILE A 177 -21.08 17.69 -22.06
C ILE A 177 -20.36 18.98 -21.58
N ASN A 178 -19.09 19.18 -21.97
CA ASN A 178 -18.29 20.36 -21.58
C ASN A 178 -18.06 21.34 -22.75
N LEU A 179 -18.87 21.26 -23.81
CA LEU A 179 -18.92 22.26 -24.89
C LEU A 179 -20.30 22.94 -24.92
#